data_AF-A0A7X8LNF1-F1
#
_entry.id   AF-A0A7X8LNF1-F1
#
_cell.length_a   1.000
_cell.length_b   1.000
_cell.length_c   1.000
_cell.angle_alpha   90.00
_cell.angle_beta   90.00
_cell.angle_gamma   90.00
#
_symmetry.space_group_name_H-M   'P 1'
#
loop_
_entity.id
_entity.type
_entity.pdbx_description
1 polymer ?
#
loop_
_entity_poly.entity_id
_entity_poly.type
_entity_poly.pdbx_seq_one_letter_code
_entity_poly.pdbx_strand_id
1 'polypeptide(L)' 'MIIAIGPSNNQQLFLITKNPHNQIKQTSLAEVRFVEFKSRYGWS' A
#
# COMPACT_ATOMS: atom_id res chain seq x y z
N MET A 1 -10.30 1.58 0.99
CA MET A 1 -9.25 0.53 1.12
C MET A 1 -7.93 1.14 0.68
N ILE A 2 -6.82 0.81 1.33
CA ILE A 2 -5.48 1.19 0.89
C ILE A 2 -4.76 -0.10 0.44
N ILE A 3 -4.07 -0.05 -0.69
CA ILE A 3 -3.28 -1.17 -1.22
C ILE A 3 -1.92 -0.67 -1.72
N ALA A 4 -0.92 -1.54 -1.71
CA ALA A 4 0.38 -1.30 -2.32
C ALA A 4 0.55 -2.21 -3.54
N ILE A 5 1.05 -1.68 -4.64
CA ILE A 5 1.26 -2.41 -5.91
C ILE A 5 2.69 -2.18 -6.38
N GLY A 6 3.45 -3.26 -6.58
CA GLY A 6 4.85 -3.23 -7.02
C GLY A 6 5.72 -4.28 -6.32
N PRO A 7 7.00 -4.42 -6.71
CA PRO A 7 7.96 -5.27 -6.02
C PRO A 7 8.20 -4.79 -4.58
N SER A 8 8.49 -5.70 -3.65
CA SER A 8 8.59 -5.39 -2.21
C SER A 8 9.62 -4.30 -1.84
N ASN A 9 10.59 -4.02 -2.69
CA ASN A 9 11.59 -2.96 -2.52
C ASN A 9 11.15 -1.57 -3.03
N ASN A 10 10.13 -1.46 -3.89
CA ASN A 10 9.45 -0.20 -4.21
C ASN A 10 8.01 -0.45 -4.70
N GLN A 11 7.01 0.07 -3.97
CA GLN A 11 5.59 -0.12 -4.28
C GLN A 11 4.87 1.23 -4.36
N GLN A 12 3.96 1.37 -5.31
CA GLN A 12 3.05 2.51 -5.33
C GLN A 12 1.87 2.25 -4.38
N LEU A 13 1.65 3.16 -3.43
CA LEU A 13 0.51 3.13 -2.51
C LEU A 13 -0.71 3.79 -3.17
N PHE A 14 -1.82 3.08 -3.23
CA PHE A 14 -3.09 3.56 -3.78
C PHE A 14 -4.21 3.59 -2.72
N LEU A 15 -4.92 4.71 -2.68
CA LEU A 15 -6.24 4.79 -2.05
C LEU A 15 -7.30 4.34 -3.07
N ILE A 16 -7.98 3.24 -2.73
CA ILE A 16 -9.13 2.71 -3.47
C ILE A 16 -10.41 3.12 -2.72
N THR A 17 -11.23 3.96 -3.36
CA THR A 17 -12.58 4.29 -2.88
C THR A 17 -13.64 3.76 -3.84
N LYS A 18 -14.82 3.47 -3.32
CA LYS A 18 -16.00 3.10 -4.10
C LYS A 18 -17.10 4.10 -3.77
N ASN A 19 -17.68 4.73 -4.79
CA ASN A 19 -18.75 5.72 -4.59
C ASN A 19 -20.14 5.05 -4.48
N PRO A 20 -21.19 5.79 -4.08
CA PRO A 20 -22.55 5.24 -3.97
C PRO A 20 -23.15 4.73 -5.29
N HIS A 21 -22.54 5.05 -6.45
CA HIS A 21 -22.94 4.57 -7.77
C HIS A 21 -22.10 3.37 -8.23
N ASN A 22 -21.52 2.63 -7.29
CA ASN A 22 -20.65 1.47 -7.48
C ASN A 22 -19.32 1.71 -8.23
N GLN A 23 -19.02 2.93 -8.68
CA GLN A 23 -17.78 3.24 -9.40
C GLN A 23 -16.58 3.18 -8.45
N ILE A 24 -15.49 2.54 -8.89
CA ILE A 24 -14.23 2.46 -8.15
C ILE A 24 -13.31 3.58 -8.64
N LYS A 25 -12.82 4.42 -7.72
CA LYS A 25 -11.75 5.39 -7.97
C LYS A 25 -10.46 4.90 -7.32
N GLN A 26 -9.36 5.02 -8.07
CA GLN A 26 -8.01 4.81 -7.56
C GLN A 26 -7.30 6.16 -7.52
N THR A 27 -6.63 6.47 -6.41
CA THR A 27 -5.80 7.67 -6.24
C THR A 27 -4.43 7.22 -5.77
N SER A 28 -3.38 7.57 -6.52
CA SER A 28 -2.00 7.37 -6.09
C SER A 28 -1.70 8.29 -4.89
N LEU A 29 -1.05 7.76 -3.84
CA LEU A 29 -0.68 8.51 -2.64
C LEU A 29 0.82 8.81 -2.58
N ALA A 30 1.65 7.77 -2.64
CA ALA A 30 3.11 7.85 -2.49
C ALA A 30 3.79 6.56 -2.99
N GLU A 31 5.08 6.64 -3.32
CA GLU A 31 5.96 5.47 -3.33
C GLU A 31 6.30 5.06 -1.89
N VAL A 32 6.29 3.75 -1.61
CA VAL A 32 6.52 3.19 -0.27
C VAL A 32 7.31 1.89 -0.34
N ARG A 33 7.97 1.57 0.78
CA ARG A 33 8.57 0.25 1.04
C ARG A 33 8.00 -0.28 2.35
N PHE A 34 7.22 -1.34 2.29
CA PHE A 34 6.87 -2.10 3.49
C PHE A 34 8.10 -2.89 3.92
N VAL A 35 8.74 -2.43 4.99
CA VAL A 35 9.77 -3.24 5.64
C VAL A 35 9.13 -4.48 6.25
N GLU A 36 9.77 -5.61 5.97
CA GLU A 36 9.78 -6.78 6.87
C GLU A 36 10.24 -6.43 8.45
N PHE A 37 9.64 -7.25 10.55
CA PHE A 37 9.83 -7.20 12.06
C PHE A 37 10.21 -8.60 12.58
N LYS A 38 11.29 -9.16 12.03
CA LYS A 38 11.94 -10.41 12.43
C LYS A 38 12.86 -10.15 13.61
N SER A 39 13.18 -11.19 14.37
CA SER A 39 13.85 -11.09 15.68
C SER A 39 12.99 -10.48 16.80
N ARG A 40 13.43 -10.67 18.04
CA ARG A 40 12.63 -10.52 19.27
C ARG A 40 12.18 -9.07 19.56
N TYR A 41 12.86 -8.09 19.00
CA TYR A 41 12.64 -6.65 19.24
C TYR A 41 12.58 -5.81 17.96
N GLY A 42 12.42 -6.45 16.79
CA GLY A 42 12.49 -5.81 15.48
C GLY A 42 13.72 -6.21 14.69
N TRP A 43 13.70 -5.87 13.39
CA TRP A 43 14.62 -6.39 12.38
C TRP A 43 16.08 -6.01 12.65
N SER A 44 16.96 -6.90 12.20
CA SER A 44 18.42 -6.78 12.15
C SER A 44 18.90 -6.44 10.74
#